data_AF-A0A662YIS5-F1
#
_entry.id   AF-A0A662YIS5-F1
#
_cell.length_a   1.000
_cell.length_b   1.000
_cell.length_c   1.000
_cell.angle_alpha   90.00
_cell.angle_beta   90.00
_cell.angle_gamma   90.00
#
_symmetry.space_group_name_H-M   'P 1'
#
loop_
_entity.id
_entity.type
_entity.pdbx_description
1 polymer ?
#
loop_
_entity_poly.entity_id
_entity_poly.type
_entity_poly.pdbx_seq_one_letter_code
_entity_poly.pdbx_strand_id
1 'polypeptide(L)'
;MSTIATECEPGTFNDGKCRTCRICPAGSFSATHSAKSCLPCPRGSFTASERSLRCEKAPAGSFVDYEGATRSEPCPSGSVAATVGSTACLPCQAPSFNLLGGGVECSFAGLGEVYERVVWPRMELVLVGVALEDFISVDVGRDAALNALIGAWTDTLAGCTIEDSQLHVLQVQQPVAADEKLRIVVAVETIATTSEETTKGKWTQKAEEGIAAVGKAAESALDDLLDDFTGSSGSREAEQASEGAQFAELVTTSSFREALARQLRRVRLLGGALSPRLLSISMVEPPLNATRAVSCPPGTFFSLGGKDGEDTGGQEAERQCLPCPVGSFSASSGSLACLECPQGAYAAEEGLSQCSPCKAGTDGAPGAASCVACSWFTYECGGFWADVVAAACLGIALLRSAYAKLRRLCIGDRNTRQQNEQAALLTAVRTHGRTLDGARYERMVGTCRHCDSCGDGGLDDMFMRCRARYPQTR
;
A
#
# COMPACT_ATOMS: atom_id res chain seq x y z
N MET A 1 -12.66 -66.88 -51.54
CA MET A 1 -12.29 -65.46 -51.63
C MET A 1 -11.71 -65.05 -50.30
N SER A 2 -10.39 -64.88 -50.23
CA SER A 2 -9.70 -64.46 -49.01
C SER A 2 -10.05 -62.99 -48.77
N THR A 3 -10.87 -62.70 -47.76
CA THR A 3 -11.17 -61.34 -47.33
C THR A 3 -9.91 -60.79 -46.67
N ILE A 4 -9.11 -60.06 -47.44
CA ILE A 4 -7.98 -59.29 -46.91
C ILE A 4 -8.59 -58.29 -45.91
N ALA A 5 -8.32 -58.47 -44.63
CA ALA A 5 -8.73 -57.52 -43.61
C ALA A 5 -8.01 -56.20 -43.89
N THR A 6 -8.77 -55.10 -44.03
CA THR A 6 -8.19 -53.78 -44.24
C THR A 6 -7.37 -53.41 -43.00
N GLU A 7 -6.05 -53.38 -43.16
CA GLU A 7 -5.13 -53.01 -42.08
C GLU A 7 -5.19 -51.50 -41.85
N CYS A 8 -5.72 -51.11 -40.69
CA CYS A 8 -5.88 -49.72 -40.32
C CYS A 8 -4.68 -49.23 -39.52
N GLU A 9 -4.17 -48.04 -39.87
CA GLU A 9 -3.13 -47.39 -39.08
C GLU A 9 -3.70 -46.94 -37.71
N PRO A 10 -2.85 -46.84 -36.68
CA PRO A 10 -3.22 -46.22 -35.41
C PRO A 10 -3.90 -44.85 -35.61
N GLY A 11 -4.88 -44.55 -34.75
CA GLY A 11 -5.77 -43.40 -34.88
C GLY A 11 -6.93 -43.62 -35.85
N THR A 12 -7.00 -44.77 -36.51
CA THR A 12 -8.12 -45.18 -37.35
C THR A 12 -8.68 -46.54 -36.94
N PHE A 13 -9.90 -46.84 -37.36
CA PHE A 13 -10.59 -48.10 -37.08
C PHE A 13 -11.41 -48.59 -38.28
N ASN A 14 -11.68 -49.88 -38.33
CA ASN A 14 -12.63 -50.47 -39.27
C ASN A 14 -13.36 -51.66 -38.63
N ASP A 15 -14.68 -51.52 -38.47
CA ASP A 15 -15.57 -52.54 -37.91
C ASP A 15 -15.97 -53.63 -38.93
N GLY A 16 -15.38 -53.61 -40.12
CA GLY A 16 -15.67 -54.51 -41.23
C GLY A 16 -16.88 -54.08 -42.08
N LYS A 17 -17.56 -53.00 -41.72
CA LYS A 17 -18.68 -52.46 -42.52
C LYS A 17 -18.22 -51.52 -43.63
N CYS A 18 -16.99 -51.00 -43.54
CA CYS A 18 -16.42 -50.08 -44.51
C CYS A 18 -15.24 -50.67 -45.27
N ARG A 19 -15.06 -50.25 -46.52
CA ARG A 19 -13.88 -50.62 -47.32
C ARG A 19 -12.62 -49.85 -46.89
N THR A 20 -12.82 -48.66 -46.33
CA THR A 20 -11.75 -47.76 -45.86
C THR A 20 -11.78 -47.62 -44.34
N CYS A 21 -10.61 -47.37 -43.74
CA CYS A 21 -10.50 -47.05 -42.33
C CYS A 21 -11.11 -45.68 -42.03
N ARG A 22 -11.83 -45.59 -40.91
CA ARG A 22 -12.42 -44.35 -40.39
C ARG A 22 -11.51 -43.78 -39.31
N ILE A 23 -11.39 -42.46 -39.24
CA ILE A 23 -10.63 -41.80 -38.17
C ILE A 23 -11.35 -41.93 -36.83
N CYS A 24 -10.59 -42.04 -35.75
CA CYS A 24 -11.16 -41.92 -34.43
C CYS A 24 -11.64 -40.48 -34.18
N PRO A 25 -12.90 -40.29 -33.75
CA PRO A 25 -13.39 -38.97 -33.39
C PRO A 25 -12.67 -38.45 -32.14
N ALA A 26 -12.72 -37.13 -31.93
CA ALA A 26 -12.24 -36.52 -30.70
C ALA A 26 -12.85 -37.21 -29.46
N GLY A 27 -12.08 -37.29 -28.38
CA GLY A 27 -12.45 -38.06 -27.19
C GLY A 27 -12.19 -39.56 -27.29
N SER A 28 -11.81 -40.08 -28.46
CA SER A 28 -11.48 -41.50 -28.64
C SER A 28 -10.11 -41.69 -29.30
N PHE A 29 -9.46 -42.82 -29.04
CA PHE A 29 -8.14 -43.14 -29.56
C PHE A 29 -8.05 -44.58 -30.08
N SER A 30 -7.04 -44.84 -30.90
CA SER A 30 -6.67 -46.17 -31.38
C SER A 30 -5.14 -46.28 -31.40
N ALA A 31 -4.58 -47.08 -30.50
CA ALA A 31 -3.12 -47.22 -30.37
C ALA A 31 -2.53 -48.33 -31.26
N THR A 32 -3.37 -49.25 -31.75
CA THR A 32 -2.94 -50.47 -32.44
C THR A 32 -3.28 -50.44 -33.92
N HIS A 33 -2.47 -51.16 -34.70
CA HIS A 33 -2.80 -51.44 -36.10
C HIS A 33 -4.02 -52.36 -36.17
N SER A 34 -4.84 -52.21 -37.21
CA SER A 34 -6.07 -52.99 -37.46
C SER A 34 -7.11 -52.91 -36.33
N ALA A 35 -7.24 -51.76 -35.66
CA ALA A 35 -8.27 -51.57 -34.66
C ALA A 35 -9.68 -51.72 -35.26
N LYS A 36 -10.54 -52.48 -34.57
CA LYS A 36 -11.94 -52.70 -34.98
C LYS A 36 -12.88 -51.60 -34.51
N SER A 37 -12.47 -50.84 -33.50
CA SER A 37 -13.22 -49.74 -32.91
C SER A 37 -12.25 -48.77 -32.24
N CYS A 38 -12.64 -47.51 -32.10
CA CYS A 38 -11.92 -46.56 -31.24
C CYS A 38 -12.32 -46.77 -29.79
N LEU A 39 -11.34 -46.65 -28.89
CA LEU A 39 -11.57 -46.71 -27.45
C LEU A 39 -11.81 -45.28 -26.93
N PRO A 40 -12.84 -45.04 -26.12
CA PRO A 40 -13.02 -43.74 -25.49
C PRO A 40 -11.87 -43.46 -24.52
N CYS A 41 -11.51 -42.20 -24.35
CA CYS A 41 -10.54 -41.81 -23.34
C CYS A 41 -11.10 -42.11 -21.94
N PRO A 42 -10.35 -42.81 -21.08
CA PRO A 42 -10.80 -43.10 -19.73
C PRO A 42 -10.88 -41.82 -18.90
N ARG A 43 -11.67 -41.84 -17.80
CA ARG A 43 -11.71 -40.74 -16.82
C ARG A 43 -10.29 -40.33 -16.40
N GLY A 44 -10.10 -39.03 -16.19
CA GLY A 44 -8.79 -38.42 -15.94
C GLY A 44 -7.95 -38.20 -17.20
N SER A 45 -8.43 -38.59 -18.39
CA SER A 45 -7.75 -38.35 -19.65
C SER A 45 -8.71 -37.87 -20.73
N PHE A 46 -8.20 -37.12 -21.71
CA PHE A 46 -8.99 -36.55 -22.79
C PHE A 46 -8.19 -36.55 -24.10
N THR A 47 -8.85 -36.29 -25.22
CA THR A 47 -8.17 -35.89 -26.45
C THR A 47 -9.02 -34.95 -27.29
N ALA A 48 -8.45 -33.80 -27.65
CA ALA A 48 -9.15 -32.78 -28.44
C ALA A 48 -9.10 -33.06 -29.95
N SER A 49 -8.08 -33.79 -30.42
CA SER A 49 -7.86 -34.05 -31.84
C SER A 49 -8.55 -35.32 -32.34
N GLU A 50 -9.05 -35.27 -33.56
CA GLU A 50 -9.39 -36.46 -34.32
C GLU A 50 -8.12 -37.26 -34.67
N ARG A 51 -8.30 -38.54 -34.99
CA ARG A 51 -7.21 -39.48 -35.32
C ARG A 51 -6.18 -39.65 -34.18
N SER A 52 -6.64 -39.60 -32.94
CA SER A 52 -5.77 -39.70 -31.77
C SER A 52 -5.21 -41.10 -31.55
N LEU A 53 -3.92 -41.16 -31.22
CA LEU A 53 -3.16 -42.39 -30.94
C LEU A 53 -3.20 -42.79 -29.47
N ARG A 54 -3.38 -41.80 -28.59
CA ARG A 54 -3.39 -41.93 -27.14
C ARG A 54 -4.21 -40.78 -26.55
N CYS A 55 -4.64 -40.96 -25.30
CA CYS A 55 -5.25 -39.87 -24.53
C CYS A 55 -4.20 -39.12 -23.73
N GLU A 56 -4.41 -37.82 -23.59
CA GLU A 56 -3.63 -36.95 -22.73
C GLU A 56 -4.26 -36.94 -21.34
N LYS A 57 -3.44 -36.98 -20.29
CA LYS A 57 -3.96 -36.91 -18.92
C LYS A 57 -4.35 -35.47 -18.61
N ALA A 58 -5.40 -35.31 -17.81
CA ALA A 58 -5.76 -34.01 -17.26
C ALA A 58 -4.55 -33.40 -16.53
N PRO A 59 -4.13 -32.17 -16.84
CA PRO A 59 -3.04 -31.53 -16.11
C PRO A 59 -3.42 -31.31 -14.63
N ALA A 60 -2.42 -31.15 -13.76
CA ALA A 60 -2.68 -30.78 -12.36
C ALA A 60 -3.49 -29.47 -12.31
N GLY A 61 -4.43 -29.39 -11.37
CA GLY A 61 -5.42 -28.32 -11.27
C GLY A 61 -6.68 -28.57 -12.10
N SER A 62 -6.72 -29.62 -12.93
CA SER A 62 -7.88 -29.99 -13.72
C SER A 62 -8.29 -31.45 -13.50
N PHE A 63 -9.53 -31.77 -13.84
CA PHE A 63 -10.09 -33.10 -13.75
C PHE A 63 -10.87 -33.50 -15.00
N VAL A 64 -11.10 -34.80 -15.15
CA VAL A 64 -12.02 -35.38 -16.16
C VAL A 64 -12.84 -36.48 -15.49
N ASP A 65 -14.15 -36.26 -15.37
CA ASP A 65 -15.06 -37.13 -14.62
C ASP A 65 -15.90 -38.08 -15.50
N TYR A 66 -15.82 -37.98 -16.82
CA TYR A 66 -16.49 -38.90 -17.75
C TYR A 66 -15.53 -39.47 -18.81
N GLU A 67 -15.92 -40.60 -19.41
CA GLU A 67 -15.18 -41.22 -20.51
C GLU A 67 -15.48 -40.55 -21.84
N GLY A 68 -14.51 -40.53 -22.76
CA GLY A 68 -14.69 -39.90 -24.06
C GLY A 68 -14.52 -38.39 -24.05
N ALA A 69 -13.93 -37.82 -22.99
CA ALA A 69 -13.75 -36.38 -22.86
C ALA A 69 -12.85 -35.80 -23.95
N THR A 70 -13.24 -34.65 -24.47
CA THR A 70 -12.47 -33.90 -25.49
C THR A 70 -11.58 -32.82 -24.88
N ARG A 71 -11.74 -32.54 -23.58
CA ARG A 71 -10.97 -31.55 -22.81
C ARG A 71 -10.96 -31.94 -21.33
N SER A 72 -10.05 -31.33 -20.56
CA SER A 72 -10.09 -31.32 -19.09
C SER A 72 -10.74 -30.06 -18.56
N GLU A 73 -11.39 -30.16 -17.39
CA GLU A 73 -12.02 -29.02 -16.71
C GLU A 73 -11.18 -28.57 -15.51
N PRO A 74 -10.92 -27.27 -15.33
CA PRO A 74 -10.21 -26.77 -14.16
C PRO A 74 -11.06 -26.94 -12.89
N CYS A 75 -10.41 -27.24 -11.77
CA CYS A 75 -11.11 -27.31 -10.49
C CYS A 75 -11.73 -25.96 -10.11
N PRO A 76 -12.95 -25.91 -9.56
CA PRO A 76 -13.55 -24.68 -9.08
C PRO A 76 -12.79 -24.12 -7.85
N SER A 77 -13.03 -22.84 -7.52
CA SER A 77 -12.53 -22.22 -6.29
C SER A 77 -12.89 -23.07 -5.06
N GLY A 78 -12.01 -23.08 -4.07
CA GLY A 78 -12.17 -23.92 -2.88
C GLY A 78 -11.91 -25.42 -3.09
N SER A 79 -11.45 -25.84 -4.28
CA SER A 79 -11.07 -27.23 -4.55
C SER A 79 -9.79 -27.31 -5.37
N VAL A 80 -9.13 -28.48 -5.32
CA VAL A 80 -7.83 -28.70 -5.94
C VAL A 80 -7.72 -30.07 -6.59
N ALA A 81 -6.86 -30.16 -7.60
CA ALA A 81 -6.44 -31.42 -8.21
C ALA A 81 -4.92 -31.50 -8.21
N ALA A 82 -4.34 -32.07 -7.16
CA ALA A 82 -2.89 -32.05 -6.97
C ALA A 82 -2.11 -32.87 -8.01
N THR A 83 -2.74 -33.88 -8.62
CA THR A 83 -2.05 -34.83 -9.50
C THR A 83 -2.59 -34.82 -10.92
N VAL A 84 -1.69 -35.09 -11.87
CA VAL A 84 -2.02 -35.29 -13.28
C VAL A 84 -2.90 -36.52 -13.44
N GLY A 85 -4.00 -36.39 -14.18
CA GLY A 85 -4.98 -37.43 -14.42
C GLY A 85 -6.07 -37.52 -13.36
N SER A 86 -6.28 -36.44 -12.60
CA SER A 86 -7.35 -36.38 -11.59
C SER A 86 -8.72 -36.60 -12.23
N THR A 87 -9.56 -37.40 -11.57
CA THR A 87 -10.92 -37.73 -12.05
C THR A 87 -12.02 -36.92 -11.35
N ALA A 88 -11.63 -36.17 -10.31
CA ALA A 88 -12.45 -35.28 -9.52
C ALA A 88 -11.55 -34.25 -8.81
N CYS A 89 -12.14 -33.16 -8.33
CA CYS A 89 -11.48 -32.18 -7.48
C CYS A 89 -11.70 -32.50 -6.00
N LEU A 90 -10.66 -32.32 -5.19
CA LEU A 90 -10.73 -32.46 -3.75
C LEU A 90 -11.06 -31.10 -3.12
N PRO A 91 -12.12 -30.96 -2.31
CA PRO A 91 -12.43 -29.72 -1.63
C PRO A 91 -11.37 -29.41 -0.56
N CYS A 92 -11.00 -28.14 -0.44
CA CYS A 92 -10.17 -27.66 0.64
C CYS A 92 -10.94 -27.76 1.96
N GLN A 93 -10.36 -28.46 2.94
CA GLN A 93 -10.93 -28.55 4.28
C GLN A 93 -10.65 -27.25 5.03
N ALA A 94 -11.64 -26.70 5.73
CA ALA A 94 -11.42 -25.54 6.60
C ALA A 94 -10.28 -25.86 7.60
N PRO A 95 -9.38 -24.90 7.87
CA PRO A 95 -9.39 -23.49 7.43
C PRO A 95 -8.64 -23.23 6.11
N SER A 96 -8.25 -24.26 5.35
CA SER A 96 -7.59 -24.08 4.06
C SER A 96 -8.57 -23.62 2.96
N PHE A 97 -8.05 -22.92 1.97
CA PHE A 97 -8.83 -22.41 0.84
C PHE A 97 -8.04 -22.49 -0.46
N ASN A 98 -8.72 -22.37 -1.58
CA ASN A 98 -8.09 -22.10 -2.87
C ASN A 98 -8.85 -20.94 -3.52
N LEU A 99 -8.15 -19.85 -3.83
CA LEU A 99 -8.75 -18.59 -4.23
C LEU A 99 -9.42 -18.68 -5.60
N LEU A 100 -8.69 -19.23 -6.57
CA LEU A 100 -9.07 -19.26 -7.98
C LEU A 100 -9.22 -20.70 -8.47
N GLY A 101 -9.93 -20.87 -9.58
CA GLY A 101 -10.00 -22.18 -10.22
C GLY A 101 -8.64 -22.67 -10.71
N GLY A 102 -8.49 -23.98 -10.86
CA GLY A 102 -7.24 -24.58 -11.34
C GLY A 102 -6.18 -24.84 -10.25
N GLY A 103 -6.55 -24.77 -8.97
CA GLY A 103 -5.61 -24.94 -7.87
C GLY A 103 -5.04 -26.37 -7.79
N VAL A 104 -3.75 -26.45 -7.51
CA VAL A 104 -3.04 -27.72 -7.26
C VAL A 104 -2.86 -28.01 -5.78
N GLU A 105 -3.00 -27.01 -4.92
CA GLU A 105 -2.79 -27.10 -3.48
C GLU A 105 -3.67 -26.07 -2.75
N CYS A 106 -4.13 -26.42 -1.55
CA CYS A 106 -4.89 -25.51 -0.71
C CYS A 106 -3.95 -24.62 0.12
N SER A 107 -4.26 -23.33 0.17
CA SER A 107 -3.54 -22.31 0.91
C SER A 107 -4.15 -22.09 2.29
N PHE A 108 -3.34 -21.57 3.21
CA PHE A 108 -3.78 -21.13 4.54
C PHE A 108 -3.44 -19.65 4.70
N ALA A 109 -4.25 -18.92 5.47
CA ALA A 109 -3.89 -17.57 5.84
C ALA A 109 -2.65 -17.58 6.75
N GLY A 110 -1.70 -16.68 6.50
CA GLY A 110 -0.52 -16.46 7.30
C GLY A 110 -0.82 -15.81 8.66
N LEU A 111 0.23 -15.58 9.46
CA LEU A 111 0.12 -14.72 10.64
C LEU A 111 -0.12 -13.28 10.18
N GLY A 112 -1.02 -12.55 10.85
CA GLY A 112 -1.39 -11.20 10.43
C GLY A 112 -2.52 -11.16 9.40
N GLU A 113 -3.00 -12.32 8.94
CA GLU A 113 -4.03 -12.43 7.92
C GLU A 113 -5.32 -13.08 8.44
N VAL A 114 -6.45 -12.54 7.99
CA VAL A 114 -7.80 -13.05 8.25
C VAL A 114 -8.41 -13.62 6.98
N TYR A 115 -9.35 -14.55 7.15
CA TYR A 115 -10.11 -15.09 6.03
C TYR A 115 -11.21 -14.11 5.64
N GLU A 116 -11.18 -13.63 4.40
CA GLU A 116 -12.23 -12.79 3.83
C GLU A 116 -13.03 -13.60 2.80
N ARG A 117 -14.36 -13.56 2.92
CA ARG A 117 -15.26 -14.10 1.90
C ARG A 117 -15.49 -13.02 0.86
N VAL A 118 -15.19 -13.35 -0.39
CA VAL A 118 -15.29 -12.46 -1.53
C VAL A 118 -16.27 -13.02 -2.54
N VAL A 119 -17.06 -12.12 -3.12
CA VAL A 119 -18.10 -12.43 -4.10
C VAL A 119 -17.83 -11.55 -5.31
N TRP A 120 -17.42 -12.15 -6.42
CA TRP A 120 -17.11 -11.40 -7.63
C TRP A 120 -18.19 -11.55 -8.70
N PRO A 121 -18.61 -10.45 -9.33
CA PRO A 121 -19.51 -10.50 -10.47
C PRO A 121 -18.85 -11.27 -11.63
N ARG A 122 -19.69 -12.00 -12.36
CA ARG A 122 -19.26 -12.70 -13.57
C ARG A 122 -19.85 -12.04 -14.79
N MET A 123 -19.01 -11.83 -15.80
CA MET A 123 -19.39 -11.29 -17.09
C MET A 123 -19.14 -12.34 -18.16
N GLU A 124 -20.07 -12.51 -19.10
CA GLU A 124 -19.88 -13.34 -20.28
C GLU A 124 -19.75 -12.50 -21.54
N LEU A 125 -18.87 -12.94 -22.42
CA LEU A 125 -18.78 -12.53 -23.81
C LEU A 125 -19.25 -13.67 -24.70
N VAL A 126 -20.26 -13.39 -25.51
CA VAL A 126 -20.82 -14.29 -26.52
C VAL A 126 -20.68 -13.64 -27.89
N LEU A 127 -20.07 -14.37 -28.84
CA LEU A 127 -20.04 -13.97 -30.24
C LEU A 127 -21.28 -14.49 -30.96
N VAL A 128 -22.21 -13.58 -31.29
CA VAL A 128 -23.47 -13.95 -31.95
C VAL A 128 -23.20 -14.29 -33.41
N GLY A 129 -23.59 -15.49 -33.84
CA GLY A 129 -23.47 -15.92 -35.24
C GLY A 129 -22.06 -16.33 -35.67
N VAL A 130 -21.15 -16.58 -34.72
CA VAL A 130 -19.81 -17.12 -34.97
C VAL A 130 -19.70 -18.47 -34.27
N ALA A 131 -19.56 -19.55 -35.02
CA ALA A 131 -19.33 -20.88 -34.47
C ALA A 131 -17.84 -21.07 -34.13
N LEU A 132 -17.53 -22.00 -33.23
CA LEU A 132 -16.14 -22.37 -32.89
C LEU A 132 -15.35 -22.85 -34.13
N GLU A 133 -16.06 -23.34 -35.15
CA GLU A 133 -15.52 -23.83 -36.42
C GLU A 133 -15.07 -22.71 -37.37
N ASP A 134 -15.65 -21.51 -37.25
CA ASP A 134 -15.29 -20.33 -38.07
C ASP A 134 -13.93 -19.73 -37.68
N PHE A 135 -13.39 -20.11 -36.51
CA PHE A 135 -12.05 -19.74 -36.07
C PHE A 135 -10.93 -20.49 -36.79
N ILE A 136 -11.27 -21.49 -37.62
CA ILE A 136 -10.32 -22.25 -38.43
C ILE A 136 -9.99 -21.43 -39.69
N SER A 137 -9.30 -20.30 -39.52
CA SER A 137 -8.56 -19.71 -40.63
C SER A 137 -7.21 -20.43 -40.75
N VAL A 138 -6.82 -20.76 -41.98
CA VAL A 138 -5.78 -21.72 -42.39
C VAL A 138 -4.37 -21.50 -41.77
N ASP A 139 -4.10 -20.36 -41.14
CA ASP A 139 -2.75 -19.98 -40.69
C ASP A 139 -2.50 -19.99 -39.17
N VAL A 140 -3.55 -20.02 -38.33
CA VAL A 140 -3.41 -19.95 -36.85
C VAL A 140 -4.38 -20.95 -36.21
N GLY A 141 -3.86 -21.99 -35.56
CA GLY A 141 -4.66 -23.06 -34.97
C GLY A 141 -5.73 -22.57 -33.96
N ARG A 142 -6.79 -23.38 -33.77
CA ARG A 142 -7.97 -23.09 -32.94
C ARG A 142 -7.62 -22.51 -31.55
N ASP A 143 -6.65 -23.12 -30.87
CA ASP A 143 -6.27 -22.73 -29.50
C ASP A 143 -5.56 -21.37 -29.46
N ALA A 144 -4.78 -21.04 -30.49
CA ALA A 144 -4.10 -19.76 -30.59
C ALA A 144 -5.09 -18.62 -30.86
N ALA A 145 -6.11 -18.84 -31.70
CA ALA A 145 -7.17 -17.87 -31.93
C ALA A 145 -8.04 -17.66 -30.67
N LEU A 146 -8.34 -18.73 -29.94
CA LEU A 146 -9.07 -18.65 -28.67
C LEU A 146 -8.28 -17.88 -27.61
N ASN A 147 -6.98 -18.17 -27.45
CA ASN A 147 -6.12 -17.47 -26.51
C ASN A 147 -5.97 -15.98 -26.86
N ALA A 148 -5.92 -15.65 -28.14
CA ALA A 148 -5.84 -14.25 -28.59
C ALA A 148 -7.16 -13.50 -28.35
N LEU A 149 -8.31 -14.16 -28.51
CA LEU A 149 -9.62 -13.61 -28.14
C LEU A 149 -9.75 -13.40 -26.63
N ILE A 150 -9.35 -14.39 -25.84
CA ILE A 150 -9.33 -14.29 -24.37
C ILE A 150 -8.44 -13.11 -23.97
N GLY A 151 -7.21 -13.03 -24.49
CA GLY A 151 -6.29 -11.92 -24.22
C GLY A 151 -6.90 -10.56 -24.56
N ALA A 152 -7.48 -10.40 -25.75
CA ALA A 152 -8.13 -9.15 -26.13
C ALA A 152 -9.30 -8.78 -25.22
N TRP A 153 -10.09 -9.77 -24.77
CA TRP A 153 -11.18 -9.57 -23.83
C TRP A 153 -10.67 -9.13 -22.45
N THR A 154 -9.67 -9.84 -21.90
CA THR A 154 -9.09 -9.53 -20.59
C THR A 154 -8.36 -8.19 -20.59
N ASP A 155 -7.63 -7.87 -21.66
CA ASP A 155 -6.91 -6.60 -21.79
C ASP A 155 -7.86 -5.41 -21.91
N THR A 156 -8.99 -5.60 -22.61
CA THR A 156 -10.01 -4.55 -22.72
C THR A 156 -10.68 -4.28 -21.38
N LEU A 157 -10.94 -5.34 -20.59
CA LEU A 157 -11.43 -5.19 -19.22
C LEU A 157 -10.41 -4.48 -18.34
N ALA A 158 -9.17 -4.97 -18.31
CA ALA A 158 -8.11 -4.38 -17.49
C ALA A 158 -7.80 -2.91 -17.84
N GLY A 159 -7.98 -2.53 -19.11
CA GLY A 159 -7.84 -1.15 -19.55
C GLY A 159 -9.02 -0.22 -19.21
N CYS A 160 -10.11 -0.73 -18.62
CA CYS A 160 -11.24 0.08 -18.20
C CYS A 160 -11.07 0.58 -16.78
N THR A 161 -11.39 1.85 -16.58
CA THR A 161 -11.46 2.51 -15.27
C THR A 161 -12.91 2.82 -14.94
N ILE A 162 -13.37 2.37 -13.78
CA ILE A 162 -14.66 2.75 -13.19
C ILE A 162 -14.32 3.58 -11.95
N GLU A 163 -14.69 4.87 -11.92
CA GLU A 163 -14.50 5.73 -10.73
C GLU A 163 -13.08 5.61 -10.12
N ASP A 164 -12.05 5.78 -10.96
CA ASP A 164 -10.62 5.66 -10.59
C ASP A 164 -10.15 4.27 -10.12
N SER A 165 -10.95 3.23 -10.33
CA SER A 165 -10.61 1.83 -10.08
C SER A 165 -10.42 1.04 -11.38
N GLN A 166 -9.36 0.21 -11.45
CA GLN A 166 -9.12 -0.68 -12.59
C GLN A 166 -9.79 -2.04 -12.39
N LEU A 167 -10.23 -2.66 -13.48
CA LEU A 167 -10.75 -4.03 -13.43
C LEU A 167 -9.61 -5.04 -13.44
N HIS A 168 -9.69 -6.02 -12.55
CA HIS A 168 -8.78 -7.16 -12.53
C HIS A 168 -9.54 -8.45 -12.89
N VAL A 169 -9.04 -9.19 -13.87
CA VAL A 169 -9.66 -10.46 -14.31
C VAL A 169 -9.11 -11.62 -13.49
N LEU A 170 -10.00 -12.29 -12.76
CA LEU A 170 -9.63 -13.34 -11.80
C LEU A 170 -9.69 -14.75 -12.37
N GLN A 171 -10.63 -14.99 -13.28
CA GLN A 171 -10.82 -16.32 -13.87
C GLN A 171 -11.32 -16.17 -15.30
N VAL A 172 -10.90 -17.09 -16.18
CA VAL A 172 -11.48 -17.26 -17.52
C VAL A 172 -12.00 -18.68 -17.62
N GLN A 173 -13.30 -18.84 -17.90
CA GLN A 173 -13.87 -20.13 -18.28
C GLN A 173 -13.99 -20.20 -19.79
N GLN A 174 -13.33 -21.21 -20.38
CA GLN A 174 -13.38 -21.49 -21.81
C GLN A 174 -14.71 -22.17 -22.20
N PRO A 175 -15.17 -22.01 -23.46
CA PRO A 175 -16.48 -22.49 -23.92
C PRO A 175 -16.56 -24.01 -23.94
N VAL A 176 -17.55 -24.58 -23.25
CA VAL A 176 -17.89 -26.01 -23.28
C VAL A 176 -18.43 -26.38 -24.68
N ALA A 177 -17.96 -27.49 -25.26
CA ALA A 177 -18.30 -27.92 -26.62
C ALA A 177 -19.77 -28.37 -26.81
N ALA A 178 -20.58 -28.35 -25.76
CA ALA A 178 -21.94 -28.89 -25.81
C ALA A 178 -22.95 -27.98 -26.54
N ASP A 179 -22.68 -26.68 -26.70
CA ASP A 179 -23.69 -25.68 -27.13
C ASP A 179 -23.33 -24.88 -28.41
N GLU A 180 -22.29 -25.26 -29.18
CA GLU A 180 -21.85 -24.62 -30.45
C GLU A 180 -21.54 -23.10 -30.40
N LYS A 181 -21.77 -22.43 -29.27
CA LYS A 181 -21.54 -20.99 -29.08
C LYS A 181 -20.25 -20.73 -28.31
N LEU A 182 -19.43 -19.83 -28.86
CA LEU A 182 -18.26 -19.34 -28.18
C LEU A 182 -18.66 -18.40 -27.04
N ARG A 183 -18.62 -18.94 -25.82
CA ARG A 183 -18.89 -18.25 -24.56
C ARG A 183 -17.62 -18.17 -23.72
N ILE A 184 -17.20 -16.96 -23.38
CA ILE A 184 -16.06 -16.71 -22.47
C ILE A 184 -16.62 -16.02 -21.24
N VAL A 185 -16.46 -16.63 -20.06
CA VAL A 185 -16.92 -16.04 -18.80
C VAL A 185 -15.72 -15.61 -17.97
N VAL A 186 -15.78 -14.38 -17.46
CA VAL A 186 -14.75 -13.81 -16.58
C VAL A 186 -15.33 -13.33 -15.26
N ALA A 187 -14.59 -13.54 -14.18
CA ALA A 187 -14.87 -12.90 -12.90
C ALA A 187 -13.99 -11.65 -12.76
N VAL A 188 -14.57 -10.54 -12.30
CA VAL A 188 -13.88 -9.24 -12.21
C VAL A 188 -13.93 -8.67 -10.80
N GLU A 189 -12.86 -7.96 -10.44
CA GLU A 189 -12.73 -7.20 -9.20
C GLU A 189 -12.27 -5.77 -9.51
N THR A 190 -12.74 -4.80 -8.74
CA THR A 190 -12.29 -3.40 -8.78
C THR A 190 -11.09 -3.23 -7.85
N ILE A 191 -9.99 -2.69 -8.38
CA ILE A 191 -8.82 -2.31 -7.59
C ILE A 191 -8.72 -0.80 -7.63
N ALA A 192 -8.82 -0.15 -6.46
CA ALA A 192 -8.60 1.28 -6.33
C ALA A 192 -7.21 1.63 -6.85
N THR A 193 -7.10 2.56 -7.80
CA THR A 193 -5.79 3.05 -8.20
C THR A 193 -5.24 3.87 -7.04
N THR A 194 -4.18 3.36 -6.40
CA THR A 194 -3.36 4.20 -5.54
C THR A 194 -2.71 5.23 -6.45
N SER A 195 -3.32 6.40 -6.55
CA SER A 195 -2.64 7.61 -6.98
C SER A 195 -1.45 7.77 -6.02
N GLU A 196 -0.28 7.27 -6.42
CA GLU A 196 0.97 7.88 -5.99
C GLU A 196 0.85 9.34 -6.39
N GLU A 197 0.39 10.18 -5.47
CA GLU A 197 0.67 11.60 -5.52
C GLU A 197 2.18 11.70 -5.67
N THR A 198 2.62 11.95 -6.89
CA THR A 198 3.96 12.34 -7.21
C THR A 198 4.15 13.67 -6.47
N THR A 199 4.66 13.59 -5.25
CA THR A 199 5.18 14.69 -4.43
C THR A 199 6.48 15.23 -5.05
N LYS A 200 6.43 15.50 -6.35
CA LYS A 200 7.42 16.20 -7.18
C LYS A 200 6.66 17.11 -8.12
N GLY A 201 6.14 18.20 -7.57
CA GLY A 201 5.46 19.21 -8.39
C GLY A 201 4.76 20.36 -7.67
N LYS A 202 4.90 20.50 -6.35
CA LYS A 202 4.20 21.58 -5.60
C LYS A 202 5.10 22.25 -4.54
N TRP A 203 6.33 22.60 -4.93
CA TRP A 203 7.20 23.50 -4.15
C TRP A 203 7.62 24.76 -4.92
N THR A 204 6.97 25.09 -6.04
CA THR A 204 7.32 26.28 -6.84
C THR A 204 6.11 27.08 -7.30
N GLN A 205 5.05 27.16 -6.48
CA GLN A 205 3.96 28.11 -6.73
C GLN A 205 3.21 28.55 -5.46
N LYS A 206 3.90 28.56 -4.31
CA LYS A 206 3.36 29.09 -3.04
C LYS A 206 4.41 29.87 -2.25
N ALA A 207 5.23 30.64 -2.97
CA ALA A 207 6.30 31.47 -2.42
C ALA A 207 6.23 32.96 -2.82
N GLU A 208 5.15 33.43 -3.45
CA GLU A 208 5.03 34.85 -3.84
C GLU A 208 3.72 35.57 -3.44
N GLU A 209 2.88 34.99 -2.58
CA GLU A 209 1.73 35.72 -2.00
C GLU A 209 1.73 35.66 -0.46
N GLY A 210 2.92 35.86 0.10
CA GLY A 210 3.17 35.90 1.54
C GLY A 210 3.51 37.29 2.07
N ILE A 211 2.89 38.38 1.58
CA ILE A 211 2.93 39.69 2.24
C ILE A 211 1.61 40.45 2.02
N ALA A 212 0.59 40.14 2.82
CA ALA A 212 -0.42 41.11 3.26
C ALA A 212 -1.26 40.51 4.40
N ALA A 213 -0.95 40.96 5.63
CA ALA A 213 -1.84 41.06 6.79
C ALA A 213 -2.65 39.79 7.17
N VAL A 214 -2.26 39.02 8.19
CA VAL A 214 -2.30 39.41 9.62
C VAL A 214 -3.34 40.51 9.88
N GLY A 215 -4.59 40.08 10.01
CA GLY A 215 -5.70 40.96 10.34
C GLY A 215 -7.00 40.20 10.45
N LYS A 216 -7.32 39.80 11.70
CA LYS A 216 -8.58 39.19 12.17
C LYS A 216 -8.66 37.66 12.12
N ALA A 217 -8.02 37.06 13.12
CA ALA A 217 -8.68 35.98 13.85
C ALA A 217 -9.86 36.55 14.66
N ALA A 218 -10.82 35.67 14.95
CA ALA A 218 -11.99 35.87 15.83
C ALA A 218 -13.21 36.57 15.20
N GLU A 219 -14.00 35.79 14.46
CA GLU A 219 -15.48 35.68 14.53
C GLU A 219 -15.97 34.94 13.26
N SER A 220 -15.86 33.61 13.23
CA SER A 220 -16.64 32.72 12.33
C SER A 220 -16.36 31.24 12.65
N ALA A 221 -16.21 30.89 13.93
CA ALA A 221 -15.95 29.53 14.38
C ALA A 221 -17.19 28.91 15.05
N LEU A 222 -18.40 29.18 14.52
CA LEU A 222 -19.63 28.64 15.11
C LEU A 222 -20.75 28.36 14.10
N ASP A 223 -20.42 27.89 12.88
CA ASP A 223 -21.48 27.34 12.00
C ASP A 223 -21.02 26.22 11.04
N ASP A 224 -19.81 25.64 11.22
CA ASP A 224 -19.29 24.52 10.39
C ASP A 224 -19.07 23.22 11.19
N LEU A 225 -19.60 23.11 12.42
CA LEU A 225 -19.48 21.91 13.26
C LEU A 225 -20.77 21.08 13.35
N LEU A 226 -21.54 21.05 12.27
CA LEU A 226 -22.64 20.09 12.07
C LEU A 226 -22.75 19.74 10.59
N ASP A 227 -21.80 18.95 10.05
CA ASP A 227 -22.05 18.08 8.88
C ASP A 227 -21.03 16.94 8.66
N ASP A 228 -20.13 16.63 9.60
CA ASP A 228 -19.08 15.60 9.39
C ASP A 228 -19.17 14.37 10.32
N PHE A 229 -20.35 14.10 10.89
CA PHE A 229 -20.60 12.85 11.63
C PHE A 229 -21.87 12.14 11.13
N THR A 230 -21.79 11.65 9.90
CA THR A 230 -22.41 10.37 9.53
C THR A 230 -21.32 9.38 9.16
N GLY A 231 -20.49 9.05 10.15
CA GLY A 231 -19.75 7.79 10.18
C GLY A 231 -20.77 6.65 10.17
N SER A 232 -21.16 6.23 8.96
CA SER A 232 -21.98 5.07 8.73
C SER A 232 -21.14 3.82 9.01
N SER A 233 -21.22 3.34 10.25
CA SER A 233 -21.13 1.91 10.54
C SER A 233 -22.38 1.24 9.97
N GLY A 234 -22.40 1.10 8.64
CA GLY A 234 -23.54 0.57 7.89
C GLY A 234 -23.07 -0.33 6.77
N SER A 235 -23.03 -1.64 7.06
CA SER A 235 -23.18 -2.75 6.11
C SER A 235 -22.31 -2.73 4.83
N ARG A 236 -21.25 -3.55 4.82
CA ARG A 236 -20.57 -4.06 3.59
C ARG A 236 -21.54 -4.63 2.54
N GLU A 237 -22.78 -4.93 2.93
CA GLU A 237 -23.87 -5.40 2.06
C GLU A 237 -24.49 -4.28 1.20
N ALA A 238 -24.30 -2.99 1.54
CA ALA A 238 -24.79 -1.85 0.78
C ALA A 238 -23.82 -1.37 -0.33
N GLU A 239 -22.51 -1.46 -0.11
CA GLU A 239 -21.49 -1.14 -1.13
C GLU A 239 -21.49 -2.17 -2.29
N GLN A 240 -21.70 -3.46 -2.00
CA GLN A 240 -21.73 -4.51 -3.03
C GLN A 240 -22.96 -4.43 -3.97
N ALA A 241 -24.07 -3.84 -3.51
CA ALA A 241 -25.22 -3.57 -4.37
C ALA A 241 -24.97 -2.38 -5.34
N SER A 242 -24.12 -1.42 -4.93
CA SER A 242 -23.70 -0.28 -5.74
C SER A 242 -22.77 -0.70 -6.88
N GLU A 243 -21.75 -1.53 -6.58
CA GLU A 243 -20.79 -2.01 -7.59
C GLU A 243 -21.49 -2.85 -8.68
N GLY A 244 -22.42 -3.73 -8.32
CA GLY A 244 -23.19 -4.55 -9.28
C GLY A 244 -23.96 -3.73 -10.33
N ALA A 245 -24.49 -2.57 -9.94
CA ALA A 245 -25.18 -1.65 -10.85
C ALA A 245 -24.20 -0.94 -11.80
N GLN A 246 -23.03 -0.54 -11.31
CA GLN A 246 -21.96 0.07 -12.12
C GLN A 246 -21.44 -0.90 -13.20
N PHE A 247 -21.27 -2.17 -12.85
CA PHE A 247 -20.87 -3.20 -13.81
C PHE A 247 -21.94 -3.45 -14.89
N ALA A 248 -23.22 -3.40 -14.52
CA ALA A 248 -24.32 -3.52 -15.48
C ALA A 248 -24.37 -2.34 -16.47
N GLU A 249 -24.02 -1.13 -16.01
CA GLU A 249 -23.88 0.05 -16.86
C GLU A 249 -22.68 -0.09 -17.81
N LEU A 250 -21.53 -0.56 -17.32
CA LEU A 250 -20.34 -0.79 -18.16
C LEU A 250 -20.62 -1.80 -19.30
N VAL A 251 -21.28 -2.92 -18.99
CA VAL A 251 -21.59 -4.00 -19.94
C VAL A 251 -22.60 -3.57 -21.02
N THR A 252 -23.46 -2.59 -20.71
CA THR A 252 -24.45 -2.04 -21.64
C THR A 252 -23.92 -0.87 -22.45
N THR A 253 -22.79 -0.26 -22.06
CA THR A 253 -22.23 0.92 -22.72
C THR A 253 -21.66 0.59 -24.11
N SER A 254 -22.03 1.38 -25.12
CA SER A 254 -21.56 1.22 -26.50
C SER A 254 -20.06 1.47 -26.67
N SER A 255 -19.48 2.37 -25.89
CA SER A 255 -18.04 2.71 -25.93
C SER A 255 -17.15 1.51 -25.60
N PHE A 256 -17.56 0.68 -24.63
CA PHE A 256 -16.84 -0.53 -24.23
C PHE A 256 -16.87 -1.58 -25.34
N ARG A 257 -18.04 -1.82 -25.95
CA ARG A 257 -18.19 -2.73 -27.09
C ARG A 257 -17.36 -2.28 -28.30
N GLU A 258 -17.28 -0.97 -28.53
CA GLU A 258 -16.44 -0.40 -29.58
C GLU A 258 -14.94 -0.50 -29.28
N ALA A 259 -14.53 -0.37 -28.03
CA ALA A 259 -13.15 -0.60 -27.61
C ALA A 259 -12.73 -2.06 -27.82
N LEU A 260 -13.57 -3.01 -27.40
CA LEU A 260 -13.35 -4.44 -27.61
C LEU A 260 -13.29 -4.78 -29.10
N ALA A 261 -14.25 -4.28 -29.89
CA ALA A 261 -14.26 -4.50 -31.34
C ALA A 261 -12.98 -3.97 -32.00
N ARG A 262 -12.46 -2.82 -31.55
CA ARG A 262 -11.18 -2.28 -32.04
C ARG A 262 -9.99 -3.18 -31.70
N GLN A 263 -9.91 -3.71 -30.48
CA GLN A 263 -8.84 -4.63 -30.08
C GLN A 263 -8.89 -5.93 -30.90
N LEU A 264 -10.07 -6.53 -31.07
CA LEU A 264 -10.21 -7.76 -31.85
C LEU A 264 -9.84 -7.59 -33.33
N ARG A 265 -10.12 -6.41 -33.92
CA ARG A 265 -9.65 -6.08 -35.27
C ARG A 265 -8.13 -5.99 -35.36
N ARG A 266 -7.44 -5.48 -34.34
CA ARG A 266 -5.96 -5.39 -34.31
C ARG A 266 -5.31 -6.77 -34.33
N VAL A 267 -5.93 -7.74 -33.65
CA VAL A 267 -5.48 -9.13 -33.60
C VAL A 267 -5.84 -9.90 -34.90
N ARG A 268 -6.54 -9.25 -35.84
CA ARG A 268 -7.00 -9.83 -37.13
C ARG A 268 -7.83 -11.12 -36.97
N LEU A 269 -8.47 -11.30 -35.82
CA LEU A 269 -9.42 -12.39 -35.61
C LEU A 269 -10.57 -12.27 -36.62
N LEU A 270 -10.97 -13.39 -37.22
CA LEU A 270 -12.06 -13.48 -38.22
C LEU A 270 -11.84 -12.56 -39.45
N GLY A 271 -10.59 -12.42 -39.91
CA GLY A 271 -10.26 -11.62 -41.08
C GLY A 271 -10.41 -10.11 -40.89
N GLY A 272 -10.57 -9.63 -39.64
CA GLY A 272 -10.69 -8.21 -39.31
C GLY A 272 -12.09 -7.62 -39.50
N ALA A 273 -13.10 -8.43 -39.84
CA ALA A 273 -14.48 -8.01 -40.11
C ALA A 273 -15.40 -8.08 -38.87
N LEU A 274 -14.91 -7.72 -37.69
CA LEU A 274 -15.70 -7.76 -36.47
C LEU A 274 -16.51 -6.48 -36.27
N SER A 275 -17.84 -6.62 -36.35
CA SER A 275 -18.81 -5.58 -36.00
C SER A 275 -19.10 -5.61 -34.50
N PRO A 276 -19.22 -4.45 -33.81
CA PRO A 276 -19.60 -4.41 -32.40
C PRO A 276 -20.98 -5.02 -32.12
N ARG A 277 -21.84 -5.20 -33.15
CA ARG A 277 -23.14 -5.88 -33.03
C ARG A 277 -23.04 -7.39 -32.83
N LEU A 278 -21.90 -8.00 -33.15
CA LEU A 278 -21.66 -9.44 -32.93
C LEU A 278 -21.22 -9.72 -31.49
N LEU A 279 -20.91 -8.69 -30.71
CA LEU A 279 -20.48 -8.79 -29.31
C LEU A 279 -21.71 -8.68 -28.40
N SER A 280 -22.13 -9.80 -27.82
CA SER A 280 -23.10 -9.82 -26.72
C SER A 280 -22.36 -9.96 -25.41
N ILE A 281 -22.50 -8.98 -24.53
CA ILE A 281 -21.89 -8.97 -23.21
C ILE A 281 -23.02 -8.90 -22.18
N SER A 282 -22.99 -9.79 -21.19
CA SER A 282 -24.02 -9.93 -20.16
C SER A 282 -23.42 -10.31 -18.81
N MET A 283 -24.16 -10.04 -17.75
CA MET A 283 -23.84 -10.55 -16.41
C MET A 283 -24.32 -12.00 -16.28
N VAL A 284 -23.60 -12.81 -15.50
CA VAL A 284 -23.88 -14.24 -15.29
C VAL A 284 -24.11 -14.51 -13.82
N GLU A 285 -25.23 -15.18 -13.51
CA GLU A 285 -25.49 -15.75 -12.19
C GLU A 285 -25.14 -17.25 -12.15
N PRO A 286 -24.69 -17.79 -11.01
CA PRO A 286 -24.36 -17.08 -9.77
C PRO A 286 -22.98 -16.38 -9.81
N PRO A 287 -22.74 -15.38 -8.95
CA PRO A 287 -21.42 -14.76 -8.82
C PRO A 287 -20.37 -15.78 -8.34
N LEU A 288 -19.09 -15.46 -8.55
CA LEU A 288 -18.00 -16.30 -8.12
C LEU A 288 -17.75 -16.06 -6.62
N ASN A 289 -18.12 -17.05 -5.80
CA ASN A 289 -17.81 -17.04 -4.38
C ASN A 289 -16.44 -17.68 -4.14
N ALA A 290 -15.56 -16.98 -3.42
CA ALA A 290 -14.30 -17.53 -2.96
C ALA A 290 -13.95 -17.03 -1.56
N THR A 291 -12.90 -17.63 -1.01
CA THR A 291 -12.27 -17.20 0.23
C THR A 291 -10.85 -16.78 -0.10
N ARG A 292 -10.39 -15.66 0.47
CA ARG A 292 -9.01 -15.19 0.38
C ARG A 292 -8.44 -14.91 1.75
N ALA A 293 -7.11 -14.84 1.84
CA ALA A 293 -6.43 -14.30 3.00
C ALA A 293 -6.14 -12.81 2.77
N VAL A 294 -6.49 -11.97 3.73
CA VAL A 294 -6.19 -10.53 3.69
C VAL A 294 -5.45 -10.16 4.96
N SER A 295 -4.34 -9.44 4.80
CA SER A 295 -3.60 -8.89 5.91
C SER A 295 -4.44 -7.84 6.65
N CYS A 296 -4.37 -7.82 7.98
CA CYS A 296 -5.05 -6.80 8.77
C CYS A 296 -4.66 -5.38 8.30
N PRO A 297 -5.61 -4.49 8.03
CA PRO A 297 -5.29 -3.16 7.50
C PRO A 297 -4.48 -2.34 8.53
N PRO A 298 -3.71 -1.33 8.07
CA PRO A 298 -3.08 -0.37 8.98
C PRO A 298 -4.09 0.20 9.99
N GLY A 299 -3.63 0.44 11.20
CA GLY A 299 -4.46 0.84 12.34
C GLY A 299 -5.05 -0.33 13.11
N THR A 300 -4.96 -1.55 12.59
CA THR A 300 -5.42 -2.77 13.28
C THR A 300 -4.25 -3.70 13.59
N PHE A 301 -4.46 -4.60 14.54
CA PHE A 301 -3.55 -5.71 14.84
C PHE A 301 -4.30 -7.04 14.81
N PHE A 302 -3.57 -8.08 14.46
CA PHE A 302 -4.07 -9.43 14.37
C PHE A 302 -4.20 -10.07 15.75
N SER A 303 -5.36 -10.65 16.01
CA SER A 303 -5.64 -11.42 17.22
C SER A 303 -6.29 -12.76 16.87
N LEU A 304 -5.95 -13.77 17.66
CA LEU A 304 -6.62 -15.07 17.66
C LEU A 304 -7.66 -15.04 18.78
N GLY A 305 -8.92 -14.87 18.43
CA GLY A 305 -10.02 -14.96 19.36
C GLY A 305 -10.20 -16.40 19.85
N GLY A 306 -10.00 -16.61 21.14
CA GLY A 306 -10.62 -17.69 21.89
C GLY A 306 -11.55 -17.04 22.89
N LYS A 307 -12.85 -17.39 22.88
CA LYS A 307 -13.75 -16.97 23.96
C LYS A 307 -13.10 -17.32 25.28
N ASP A 308 -13.04 -16.33 26.16
CA ASP A 308 -12.40 -16.41 27.46
C ASP A 308 -12.75 -17.73 28.18
N GLY A 309 -11.75 -18.60 28.32
CA GLY A 309 -11.68 -19.59 29.40
C GLY A 309 -12.87 -20.53 29.63
N GLU A 310 -13.63 -20.94 28.61
CA GLU A 310 -14.58 -22.04 28.75
C GLU A 310 -14.24 -23.18 27.78
N ASP A 311 -13.77 -24.27 28.38
CA ASP A 311 -13.28 -25.51 27.77
C ASP A 311 -14.44 -26.21 27.01
N THR A 312 -14.76 -25.69 25.83
CA THR A 312 -15.66 -26.35 24.87
C THR A 312 -14.81 -26.76 23.67
N GLY A 313 -14.53 -28.06 23.62
CA GLY A 313 -13.66 -28.66 22.61
C GLY A 313 -14.03 -28.28 21.19
N GLY A 314 -13.02 -27.84 20.44
CA GLY A 314 -13.02 -27.87 18.97
C GLY A 314 -13.51 -26.61 18.24
N GLN A 315 -13.65 -25.46 18.88
CA GLN A 315 -13.87 -24.21 18.14
C GLN A 315 -12.52 -23.63 17.69
N GLU A 316 -12.30 -23.62 16.37
CA GLU A 316 -11.14 -23.02 15.72
C GLU A 316 -10.97 -21.57 16.19
N ALA A 317 -9.74 -21.19 16.58
CA ALA A 317 -9.44 -19.83 17.01
C ALA A 317 -9.79 -18.84 15.89
N GLU A 318 -10.73 -17.94 16.17
CA GLU A 318 -11.27 -17.02 15.17
C GLU A 318 -10.23 -15.93 14.88
N ARG A 319 -9.81 -15.81 13.62
CA ARG A 319 -8.82 -14.83 13.20
C ARG A 319 -9.49 -13.48 12.99
N GLN A 320 -9.16 -12.49 13.80
CA GLN A 320 -9.78 -11.17 13.76
C GLN A 320 -8.73 -10.06 13.72
N CYS A 321 -9.08 -8.97 13.03
CA CYS A 321 -8.32 -7.72 13.08
C CYS A 321 -9.00 -6.79 14.07
N LEU A 322 -8.30 -6.47 15.17
CA LEU A 322 -8.80 -5.56 16.19
C LEU A 322 -8.17 -4.18 16.00
N PRO A 323 -8.92 -3.08 16.21
CA PRO A 323 -8.34 -1.75 16.13
C PRO A 323 -7.28 -1.56 17.20
N CYS A 324 -6.24 -0.79 16.89
CA CYS A 324 -5.23 -0.44 17.88
C CYS A 324 -5.86 0.40 19.01
N PRO A 325 -5.58 0.08 20.28
CA PRO A 325 -6.11 0.86 21.40
C PRO A 325 -5.52 2.28 21.40
N VAL A 326 -6.21 3.20 22.08
CA VAL A 326 -5.72 4.56 22.30
C VAL A 326 -4.30 4.56 22.85
N GLY A 327 -3.50 5.54 22.44
CA GLY A 327 -2.07 5.60 22.74
C GLY A 327 -1.19 4.70 21.87
N SER A 328 -1.76 3.86 20.99
CA SER A 328 -1.01 2.98 20.09
C SER A 328 -1.44 3.12 18.63
N PHE A 329 -0.60 2.66 17.71
CA PHE A 329 -0.82 2.71 16.27
C PHE A 329 -0.24 1.48 15.55
N SER A 330 -0.65 1.26 14.30
CA SER A 330 -0.12 0.21 13.44
C SER A 330 0.05 0.74 12.01
N ALA A 331 1.29 1.00 11.59
CA ALA A 331 1.54 1.58 10.27
C ALA A 331 1.51 0.54 9.14
N SER A 332 1.85 -0.71 9.44
CA SER A 332 1.97 -1.79 8.44
C SER A 332 0.76 -2.69 8.45
N SER A 333 0.33 -3.10 7.26
CA SER A 333 -0.65 -4.18 7.11
C SER A 333 -0.11 -5.49 7.70
N GLY A 334 -0.98 -6.28 8.32
CA GLY A 334 -0.64 -7.57 8.93
C GLY A 334 0.08 -7.46 10.26
N SER A 335 0.02 -6.30 10.94
CA SER A 335 0.66 -6.15 12.23
C SER A 335 0.12 -7.14 13.26
N LEU A 336 1.02 -7.77 14.03
CA LEU A 336 0.65 -8.70 15.09
C LEU A 336 0.43 -8.00 16.44
N ALA A 337 0.85 -6.75 16.55
CA ALA A 337 0.72 -5.92 17.74
C ALA A 337 0.68 -4.44 17.37
N CYS A 338 0.11 -3.62 18.24
CA CYS A 338 0.18 -2.17 18.09
C CYS A 338 1.47 -1.64 18.72
N LEU A 339 2.05 -0.63 18.08
CA LEU A 339 3.20 0.10 18.60
C LEU A 339 2.69 1.29 19.41
N GLU A 340 3.27 1.54 20.57
CA GLU A 340 2.96 2.74 21.35
C GLU A 340 3.40 3.99 20.59
N CYS A 341 2.63 5.07 20.74
CA CYS A 341 3.02 6.36 20.16
C CYS A 341 4.36 6.82 20.75
N PRO A 342 5.32 7.27 19.92
CA PRO A 342 6.58 7.80 20.42
C PRO A 342 6.35 9.13 21.16
N GLN A 343 7.34 9.54 21.96
CA GLN A 343 7.30 10.83 22.65
C GLN A 343 7.05 11.98 21.67
N GLY A 344 6.23 12.95 22.06
CA GLY A 344 5.83 14.08 21.22
C GLY A 344 4.70 13.76 20.25
N ALA A 345 4.12 12.55 20.31
CA ALA A 345 2.96 12.15 19.54
C ALA A 345 1.90 11.47 20.44
N TYR A 346 0.67 11.40 19.96
CA TYR A 346 -0.45 10.79 20.69
C TYR A 346 -1.43 10.09 19.74
N ALA A 347 -2.23 9.19 20.30
CA ALA A 347 -3.33 8.52 19.62
C ALA A 347 -4.61 8.64 20.45
N ALA A 348 -5.47 9.59 20.09
CA ALA A 348 -6.70 9.88 20.84
C ALA A 348 -7.85 8.92 20.54
N GLU A 349 -7.82 8.27 19.39
CA GLU A 349 -8.86 7.35 18.91
C GLU A 349 -8.25 5.96 18.66
N GLU A 350 -9.10 4.94 18.69
CA GLU A 350 -8.71 3.59 18.33
C GLU A 350 -8.52 3.48 16.81
N GLY A 351 -7.72 2.52 16.36
CA GLY A 351 -7.59 2.23 14.93
C GLY A 351 -6.62 3.13 14.17
N LEU A 352 -5.76 3.90 14.85
CA LEU A 352 -4.84 4.83 14.19
C LEU A 352 -3.70 4.11 13.45
N SER A 353 -3.52 4.41 12.17
CA SER A 353 -2.39 3.93 11.37
C SER A 353 -1.11 4.73 11.58
N GLN A 354 -1.22 5.94 12.14
CA GLN A 354 -0.11 6.81 12.51
C GLN A 354 -0.50 7.69 13.70
N CYS A 355 0.45 7.95 14.61
CA CYS A 355 0.22 8.88 15.72
C CYS A 355 0.18 10.34 15.26
N SER A 356 -0.68 11.12 15.90
CA SER A 356 -0.77 12.55 15.67
C SER A 356 0.32 13.29 16.45
N PRO A 357 1.06 14.23 15.85
CA PRO A 357 2.08 15.00 16.56
C PRO A 357 1.45 15.99 17.54
N CYS A 358 2.12 16.22 18.67
CA CYS A 358 1.71 17.25 19.61
C CYS A 358 1.94 18.66 19.06
N LYS A 359 1.03 19.58 19.38
CA LYS A 359 1.16 21.00 19.03
C LYS A 359 2.32 21.62 19.80
N ALA A 360 2.89 22.70 19.26
CA ALA A 360 3.95 23.43 19.96
C ALA A 360 3.49 23.87 21.37
N GLY A 361 4.32 23.60 22.38
CA GLY A 361 4.01 23.87 23.79
C GLY A 361 3.29 22.75 24.52
N THR A 362 2.98 21.63 23.85
CA THR A 362 2.50 20.40 24.46
C THR A 362 3.43 19.23 24.16
N ASP A 363 3.49 18.24 25.03
CA ASP A 363 4.26 17.00 24.85
C ASP A 363 3.39 15.78 25.19
N GLY A 364 3.69 14.66 24.56
CA GLY A 364 3.04 13.37 24.78
C GLY A 364 4.07 12.37 25.30
N ALA A 365 3.78 11.71 26.41
CA ALA A 365 4.59 10.58 26.85
C ALA A 365 4.50 9.41 25.84
N PRO A 366 5.46 8.47 25.83
CA PRO A 366 5.30 7.22 25.09
C PRO A 366 3.96 6.56 25.45
N GLY A 367 3.17 6.20 24.43
CA GLY A 367 1.83 5.62 24.63
C GLY A 367 0.73 6.63 25.00
N ALA A 368 0.95 7.95 24.81
CA ALA A 368 -0.03 8.95 25.23
C ALA A 368 -1.31 8.93 24.36
N ALA A 369 -2.47 8.96 25.02
CA ALA A 369 -3.76 9.18 24.37
C ALA A 369 -4.06 10.67 24.10
N SER A 370 -3.37 11.60 24.77
CA SER A 370 -3.50 13.04 24.54
C SER A 370 -2.22 13.78 24.91
N CYS A 371 -2.01 14.96 24.33
CA CYS A 371 -0.88 15.82 24.67
C CYS A 371 -1.15 16.62 25.94
N VAL A 372 -0.13 16.75 26.78
CA VAL A 372 -0.15 17.55 28.02
C VAL A 372 0.67 18.81 27.80
N ALA A 373 0.26 19.94 28.38
CA ALA A 373 1.03 21.17 28.31
C ALA A 373 2.41 21.02 28.98
N CYS A 374 3.45 21.54 28.33
CA CYS A 374 4.79 21.60 28.90
C CYS A 374 4.75 22.33 30.25
N SER A 375 5.16 21.65 31.33
CA SER A 375 5.26 22.26 32.65
C SER A 375 6.62 21.96 33.25
N TRP A 376 7.05 22.79 34.21
CA TRP A 376 8.34 22.67 34.89
C TRP A 376 8.56 21.32 35.61
N PHE A 377 7.50 20.53 35.80
CA PHE A 377 7.54 19.21 36.40
C PHE A 377 7.25 18.06 35.44
N THR A 378 6.77 18.33 34.22
CA THR A 378 6.31 17.30 33.28
C THR A 378 6.94 17.50 31.91
N TYR A 379 7.91 16.63 31.62
CA TYR A 379 8.62 16.39 30.36
C TYR A 379 9.56 17.51 29.85
N GLU A 380 10.76 17.08 29.43
CA GLU A 380 11.82 17.94 28.91
C GLU A 380 11.43 18.49 27.54
N CYS A 381 10.71 19.60 27.52
CA CYS A 381 10.47 20.32 26.27
C CYS A 381 11.81 20.89 25.77
N GLY A 382 12.28 20.36 24.64
CA GLY A 382 13.52 20.79 24.00
C GLY A 382 13.52 22.30 23.80
N GLY A 383 14.50 22.99 24.40
CA GLY A 383 14.65 24.44 24.30
C GLY A 383 14.52 25.19 25.61
N PHE A 384 13.88 24.64 26.66
CA PHE A 384 13.74 25.35 27.94
C PHE A 384 15.10 25.72 28.55
N TRP A 385 16.03 24.76 28.63
CA TRP A 385 17.38 25.03 29.14
C TRP A 385 18.16 25.97 28.22
N ALA A 386 17.91 25.97 26.91
CA ALA A 386 18.54 26.90 25.98
C ALA A 386 18.04 28.33 26.21
N ASP A 387 16.74 28.52 26.42
CA ASP A 387 16.11 29.82 26.68
C ASP A 387 16.51 30.39 28.05
N VAL A 388 16.56 29.54 29.09
CA VAL A 388 17.04 29.92 30.43
C VAL A 388 18.51 30.32 30.39
N VAL A 389 19.35 29.55 29.69
CA VAL A 389 20.77 29.88 29.52
C VAL A 389 20.92 31.19 28.74
N ALA A 390 20.16 31.39 27.67
CA ALA A 390 20.17 32.64 26.89
C ALA A 390 19.75 33.85 27.74
N ALA A 391 18.68 33.73 28.53
CA ALA A 391 18.20 34.78 29.43
C ALA A 391 19.23 35.10 30.54
N ALA A 392 19.85 34.08 31.13
CA ALA A 392 20.90 34.26 32.13
C ALA A 392 22.14 34.95 31.51
N CYS A 393 22.57 34.55 30.32
CA CYS A 393 23.67 35.18 29.59
C CYS A 393 23.37 36.65 29.26
N LEU A 394 22.16 36.97 28.80
CA LEU A 394 21.72 38.35 28.56
C LEU A 394 21.70 39.16 29.86
N GLY A 395 21.22 38.58 30.97
CA GLY A 395 21.22 39.22 32.28
C GLY A 395 22.63 39.56 32.77
N ILE A 396 23.58 38.62 32.65
CA ILE A 396 24.99 38.84 33.02
C ILE A 396 25.63 39.92 32.13
N ALA A 397 25.33 39.93 30.82
CA ALA A 397 25.83 40.95 29.91
C ALA A 397 25.32 42.35 30.26
N LEU A 398 24.03 42.48 30.60
CA LEU A 398 23.42 43.73 31.03
C LEU A 398 24.02 44.22 32.35
N LEU A 399 24.19 43.33 33.34
CA LEU A 399 24.82 43.65 34.62
C LEU A 399 26.28 44.12 34.43
N ARG A 400 27.06 43.45 33.57
CA ARG A 400 28.42 43.89 33.22
C ARG A 400 28.41 45.27 32.56
N SER A 401 27.47 45.54 31.66
CA SER A 401 27.35 46.83 30.99
C SER A 401 26.96 47.97 31.96
N ALA A 402 26.05 47.69 32.90
CA ALA A 402 25.64 48.61 33.94
C ALA A 402 26.77 48.90 34.91
N TYR A 403 27.49 47.86 35.36
CA TYR A 403 28.68 48.00 36.20
C TYR A 403 29.77 48.82 35.52
N ALA A 404 30.01 48.61 34.21
CA ALA A 404 30.96 49.41 33.45
C ALA A 404 30.54 50.89 33.34
N LYS A 405 29.24 51.18 33.16
CA LYS A 405 28.71 52.55 33.15
C LYS A 405 28.82 53.22 34.53
N LEU A 406 28.44 52.51 35.60
CA LEU A 406 28.59 52.99 36.98
C LEU A 406 30.06 53.24 37.34
N ARG A 407 30.97 52.38 36.92
CA ARG A 407 32.41 52.57 37.12
C ARG A 407 32.93 53.82 36.41
N ARG A 408 32.43 54.13 35.20
CA ARG A 408 32.75 55.40 34.50
C ARG A 408 32.20 56.63 35.22
N LEU A 409 31.00 56.53 35.79
CA LEU A 409 30.37 57.62 36.57
C LEU A 409 31.07 57.87 37.92
N CYS A 410 31.48 56.81 38.62
CA CYS A 410 32.11 56.94 39.94
C CYS A 410 33.60 57.29 39.91
N ILE A 411 34.34 56.90 38.85
CA ILE A 411 35.79 57.12 38.76
C ILE A 411 36.14 58.39 37.97
N GLY A 412 35.17 58.97 37.24
CA GLY A 412 35.41 60.10 36.35
C GLY A 412 36.21 59.68 35.11
N ASP A 413 35.89 60.27 33.97
CA ASP A 413 36.57 59.97 32.71
C ASP A 413 38.06 60.37 32.82
N ARG A 414 38.98 59.41 32.65
CA ARG A 414 40.43 59.68 32.74
C ARG A 414 40.86 60.78 31.76
N ASN A 415 40.16 60.90 30.63
CA ASN A 415 40.45 61.89 29.60
C ASN A 415 40.05 63.32 30.00
N THR A 416 38.98 63.52 30.77
CA THR A 416 38.61 64.85 31.28
C THR A 416 39.47 65.28 32.46
N ARG A 417 40.04 64.34 33.22
CA ARG A 417 40.99 64.64 34.31
C ARG A 417 42.33 65.21 33.78
N GLN A 418 42.86 64.67 32.68
CA GLN A 418 44.09 65.18 32.06
C GLN A 418 43.94 66.58 31.43
N GLN A 419 42.80 66.89 30.81
CA GLN A 419 42.57 68.24 30.25
C GLN A 419 42.41 69.31 31.33
N ASN A 420 41.76 68.98 32.46
CA ASN A 420 41.63 69.91 33.59
C ASN A 420 42.96 70.13 34.33
N GLU A 421 43.82 69.12 34.42
CA GLU A 421 45.17 69.27 34.98
C GLU A 421 46.06 70.18 34.13
N GLN A 422 46.03 70.04 32.80
CA GLN A 422 46.78 70.93 31.89
C GLN A 422 46.25 72.38 31.91
N ALA A 423 44.93 72.56 31.98
CA ALA A 423 44.31 73.89 32.10
C ALA A 423 44.61 74.57 33.45
N ALA A 424 44.61 73.83 34.55
CA ALA A 424 44.99 74.34 35.88
C ALA A 424 46.47 74.75 35.93
N LEU A 425 47.35 73.97 35.30
CA LEU A 425 48.79 74.24 35.24
C LEU A 425 49.11 75.50 34.40
N LEU A 426 48.41 75.69 33.27
CA LEU A 426 48.53 76.88 32.42
C LEU A 426 48.03 78.17 33.10
N THR A 427 47.07 78.05 34.02
CA THR A 427 46.53 79.20 34.76
C THR A 427 47.46 79.62 35.90
N ALA A 428 48.10 78.65 36.58
CA ALA A 428 49.08 78.92 37.63
C ALA A 428 50.38 79.58 37.11
N VAL A 429 50.83 79.22 35.90
CA VAL A 429 52.04 79.80 35.28
C VAL A 429 51.79 81.23 34.78
N ARG A 430 50.55 81.62 34.46
CA ARG A 430 50.22 82.99 34.06
C ARG A 430 50.09 83.97 35.22
N THR A 431 49.67 83.51 36.41
CA THR A 431 49.46 84.40 37.56
C THR A 431 50.71 84.59 38.42
N HIS A 432 51.63 83.62 38.43
CA HIS A 432 52.86 83.70 39.21
C HIS A 432 54.07 83.39 38.33
N GLY A 433 54.50 84.39 37.57
CA GLY A 433 55.78 84.35 36.88
C GLY A 433 56.92 84.32 37.90
N ARG A 434 57.40 83.12 38.25
CA ARG A 434 58.78 82.85 38.70
C ARG A 434 59.06 81.34 38.74
N THR A 435 60.23 81.00 38.21
CA THR A 435 60.85 79.68 38.19
C THR A 435 60.98 79.12 39.61
N LEU A 436 60.40 77.95 39.85
CA LEU A 436 60.48 77.21 41.11
C LEU A 436 61.78 76.38 41.15
N ASP A 437 62.85 76.99 41.66
CA ASP A 437 63.96 76.24 42.24
C ASP A 437 63.51 75.65 43.59
N GLY A 438 63.68 74.33 43.77
CA GLY A 438 63.89 73.76 45.11
C GLY A 438 62.69 73.26 45.92
N ALA A 439 61.58 72.84 45.31
CA ALA A 439 60.54 72.09 46.05
C ALA A 439 60.69 70.56 45.87
N ARG A 440 61.25 69.88 46.88
CA ARG A 440 61.07 68.43 47.06
C ARG A 440 59.63 68.19 47.50
N TYR A 441 58.86 67.46 46.70
CA TYR A 441 57.57 66.90 47.13
C TYR A 441 57.80 65.47 47.61
N GLU A 442 57.64 65.25 48.91
CA GLU A 442 57.51 63.91 49.48
C GLU A 442 56.19 63.26 49.02
N ARG A 443 56.29 61.97 48.73
CA ARG A 443 55.22 61.10 48.29
C ARG A 443 54.28 60.83 49.48
N MET A 444 53.12 61.49 49.54
CA MET A 444 52.04 61.05 50.45
C MET A 444 51.37 59.80 49.90
N VAL A 445 51.87 58.65 50.35
CA VAL A 445 51.12 57.40 50.39
C VAL A 445 49.99 57.59 51.41
N GLY A 446 48.80 57.92 50.93
CA GLY A 446 47.58 57.85 51.72
C GLY A 446 47.15 56.40 51.85
N THR A 447 47.58 55.75 52.93
CA THR A 447 47.09 54.45 53.39
C THR A 447 45.60 54.55 53.72
N CYS A 448 44.76 53.84 52.97
CA CYS A 448 43.36 53.62 53.33
C CYS A 448 43.30 52.41 54.29
N ARG A 449 43.32 52.66 55.61
CA ARG A 449 43.06 51.64 56.64
C ARG A 449 41.57 51.59 56.98
N HIS A 450 40.81 50.75 56.26
CA HIS A 450 39.69 49.92 56.76
C HIS A 450 38.94 49.29 55.58
N CYS A 451 39.48 48.16 55.10
CA CYS A 451 38.77 47.04 54.48
C CYS A 451 39.79 45.90 54.34
N ASP A 452 40.17 45.28 55.46
CA ASP A 452 40.50 43.85 55.49
C ASP A 452 39.14 43.14 55.34
N SER A 453 38.85 42.32 54.34
CA SER A 453 39.51 41.06 54.03
C SER A 453 39.16 40.61 52.60
N CYS A 454 40.17 40.47 51.74
CA CYS A 454 40.17 39.47 50.67
C CYS A 454 41.61 38.94 50.60
N GLY A 455 41.83 37.85 51.33
CA GLY A 455 43.02 37.03 51.19
C GLY A 455 42.85 36.03 50.05
N ASP A 456 44.00 35.79 49.42
CA ASP A 456 44.45 34.59 48.73
C ASP A 456 43.92 34.19 47.34
N GLY A 457 44.91 33.84 46.52
CA GLY A 457 44.81 32.65 45.68
C GLY A 457 44.72 32.92 44.20
N GLY A 458 45.87 33.06 43.53
CA GLY A 458 45.94 33.18 42.09
C GLY A 458 45.50 31.92 41.33
N LEU A 459 45.25 32.12 40.04
CA LEU A 459 45.76 31.25 38.97
C LEU A 459 45.63 32.04 37.67
N ASP A 460 46.80 32.41 37.15
CA ASP A 460 47.00 32.89 35.80
C ASP A 460 46.35 31.92 34.81
N ASP A 461 45.42 32.48 34.02
CA ASP A 461 44.78 31.83 32.90
C ASP A 461 45.82 31.66 31.79
N MET A 462 46.24 30.42 31.65
CA MET A 462 47.12 29.91 30.62
C MET A 462 46.36 29.90 29.29
N PHE A 463 46.81 30.73 28.35
CA PHE A 463 46.76 30.55 26.90
C PHE A 463 45.76 29.52 26.31
N MET A 464 44.81 30.03 25.53
CA MET A 464 44.41 29.52 24.20
C MET A 464 44.17 28.00 24.04
N ARG A 465 42.89 27.61 23.84
CA ARG A 465 42.43 26.78 22.69
C ARG A 465 40.92 26.49 22.78
N CYS A 466 40.12 27.28 22.04
CA CYS A 466 38.80 26.86 21.60
C CYS A 466 38.83 26.64 20.07
N ARG A 467 39.13 25.41 19.66
CA ARG A 467 38.73 24.89 18.35
C ARG A 467 38.44 23.38 18.46
N ALA A 468 37.14 23.06 18.39
CA ALA A 468 36.47 21.84 17.94
C ALA A 468 37.03 20.44 18.31
N ARG A 469 36.20 19.61 18.96
CA ARG A 469 35.90 18.22 18.54
C ARG A 469 34.75 17.56 19.33
N TYR A 470 33.84 16.94 18.57
CA TYR A 470 32.86 15.89 18.96
C TYR A 470 33.54 14.68 19.66
N PRO A 471 32.77 13.88 20.44
CA PRO A 471 32.34 12.55 19.97
C PRO A 471 30.88 12.20 20.40
N GLN A 472 30.02 11.63 19.56
CA GLN A 472 29.87 10.20 19.23
C GLN A 472 29.81 9.25 20.44
N THR A 473 28.58 8.83 20.76
CA THR A 473 28.12 7.44 20.96
C THR A 473 29.05 6.45 21.66
N ARG A 474 28.61 5.96 22.82
CA ARG A 474 28.22 4.56 22.99
C ARG A 474 27.21 4.41 24.11
#